data_AF-A0A839PQC1-F1
#
_entry.id   AF-A0A839PQC1-F1
#
_cell.length_a   1.000
_cell.length_b   1.000
_cell.length_c   1.000
_cell.angle_alpha   90.00
_cell.angle_beta   90.00
_cell.angle_gamma   90.00
#
_symmetry.space_group_name_H-M   'P 1'
#
loop_
_entity.id
_entity.type
_entity.pdbx_description
1 polymer ?
#
loop_
_entity_poly.entity_id
_entity_poly.type
_entity_poly.pdbx_seq_one_letter_code
_entity_poly.pdbx_strand_id
1 'polypeptide(L)'
;MLNGSPYGGASGLAGEIGHTQVSGDAGPWCRCGNRGCHETLVSASFVHDLLRDHPMSVQDGAFPLRDAADHPAIARFVTEAGRTLGRALADVCNRLNPSGIVLGGQLGTADAPLVDGVREAIQRYSQPSTAEGVHVKEHHARASLRAHGGGGGRHPRGGLPRRRGWRRRARARPEPSGRPGLTDVGSAPRRRRAPEDRVMPPT
;
A
#
# COMPACT_ATOMS: atom_id res chain seq x y z
N MET A 1 19.68 -1.69 -8.79
CA MET A 1 21.06 -2.15 -9.07
C MET A 1 21.93 -1.71 -7.92
N LEU A 2 22.89 -2.52 -7.49
CA LEU A 2 23.90 -2.14 -6.50
C LEU A 2 25.26 -2.25 -7.18
N ASN A 3 26.10 -1.22 -7.04
CA ASN A 3 27.43 -1.16 -7.66
C ASN A 3 27.41 -1.47 -9.17
N GLY A 4 26.45 -0.87 -9.88
CA GLY A 4 26.30 -1.04 -11.34
C GLY A 4 25.74 -2.39 -11.80
N SER A 5 25.42 -3.31 -10.89
CA SER A 5 24.95 -4.66 -11.25
C SER A 5 23.56 -4.97 -10.66
N PRO A 6 22.76 -5.85 -11.31
CA PRO A 6 21.56 -6.41 -10.69
C PRO A 6 21.93 -7.13 -9.39
N TYR A 7 21.22 -6.83 -8.31
CA TYR A 7 21.37 -7.52 -7.04
C TYR A 7 20.24 -8.54 -6.89
N GLY A 8 20.57 -9.83 -6.94
CA GLY A 8 19.58 -10.92 -6.83
C GLY A 8 19.40 -11.47 -5.42
N GLY A 9 20.31 -11.18 -4.49
CA GLY A 9 20.34 -11.84 -3.17
C GLY A 9 20.68 -13.34 -3.26
N ALA A 10 20.70 -14.02 -2.12
CA ALA A 10 21.17 -15.41 -2.02
C ALA A 10 20.35 -16.42 -2.87
N SER A 11 19.04 -16.18 -3.01
CA SER A 11 18.12 -17.06 -3.74
C SER A 11 17.59 -16.47 -5.05
N GLY A 12 18.12 -15.32 -5.50
CA GLY A 12 17.60 -14.63 -6.69
C GLY A 12 16.28 -13.89 -6.50
N LEU A 13 15.81 -13.73 -5.25
CA LEU A 13 14.51 -13.12 -4.90
C LEU A 13 14.63 -11.72 -4.29
N ALA A 14 15.80 -11.07 -4.38
CA ALA A 14 15.93 -9.71 -3.88
C ALA A 14 14.98 -8.76 -4.64
N GLY A 15 14.19 -8.01 -3.89
CA GLY A 15 13.25 -7.03 -4.45
C GLY A 15 11.83 -7.55 -4.70
N GLU A 16 11.45 -8.72 -4.18
CA GLU A 16 10.07 -9.25 -4.19
C GLU A 16 9.10 -8.44 -3.28
N ILE A 17 8.98 -7.14 -3.54
CA ILE A 17 8.17 -6.18 -2.79
C ILE A 17 6.66 -6.49 -2.92
N GLY A 18 6.24 -7.16 -4.00
CA GLY A 18 4.85 -7.56 -4.21
C GLY A 18 4.27 -8.42 -3.08
N HIS A 19 5.12 -9.11 -2.31
CA HIS A 19 4.73 -10.00 -1.21
C HIS A 19 4.87 -9.39 0.19
N THR A 20 5.33 -8.14 0.32
CA THR A 20 5.36 -7.47 1.63
C THR A 20 3.93 -7.08 2.06
N GLN A 21 3.62 -7.24 3.34
CA GLN A 21 2.27 -7.01 3.88
C GLN A 21 2.06 -5.51 4.20
N VAL A 22 1.03 -4.91 3.61
CA VAL A 22 0.65 -3.49 3.83
C VAL A 22 -0.63 -3.30 4.60
N SER A 23 -1.56 -4.25 4.53
CA SER A 23 -2.82 -4.22 5.29
C SER A 23 -2.87 -5.26 6.40
N GLY A 24 -1.73 -5.93 6.66
CA GLY A 24 -1.62 -7.04 7.61
C GLY A 24 -2.70 -8.11 7.39
N ASP A 25 -3.18 -8.67 8.50
CA ASP A 25 -4.15 -9.77 8.49
C ASP A 25 -5.58 -9.34 8.11
N ALA A 26 -5.85 -8.04 7.97
CA ALA A 26 -7.14 -7.58 7.44
C ALA A 26 -7.22 -7.69 5.90
N GLY A 27 -6.07 -7.83 5.22
CA GLY A 27 -6.01 -7.81 3.77
C GLY A 27 -6.51 -9.07 3.05
N PRO A 28 -6.64 -9.01 1.71
CA PRO A 28 -7.00 -10.14 0.87
C PRO A 28 -5.96 -11.25 0.91
N TRP A 29 -6.35 -12.47 0.56
CA TRP A 29 -5.41 -13.59 0.41
C TRP A 29 -4.50 -13.39 -0.81
N CYS A 30 -3.20 -13.51 -0.59
CA CYS A 30 -2.22 -13.57 -1.66
C CYS A 30 -1.97 -15.02 -2.07
N ARG A 31 -1.58 -15.23 -3.34
CA ARG A 31 -1.20 -16.56 -3.84
C ARG A 31 0.02 -17.16 -3.12
N CYS A 32 0.84 -16.34 -2.46
CA CYS A 32 1.98 -16.82 -1.66
C CYS A 32 1.56 -17.43 -0.32
N GLY A 33 0.28 -17.34 0.06
CA GLY A 33 -0.25 -17.85 1.33
C GLY A 33 -0.42 -16.79 2.42
N ASN A 34 0.18 -15.61 2.28
CA ASN A 34 0.02 -14.49 3.20
C ASN A 34 -1.26 -13.67 2.92
N ARG A 35 -1.51 -12.65 3.76
CA ARG A 35 -2.63 -11.70 3.61
C ARG A 35 -2.13 -10.27 3.48
N GLY A 36 -2.83 -9.47 2.68
CA GLY A 36 -2.58 -8.05 2.55
C GLY A 36 -1.24 -7.70 1.90
N CYS A 37 -0.73 -8.58 1.04
CA CYS A 37 0.47 -8.32 0.25
C CYS A 37 0.22 -7.17 -0.75
N HIS A 38 1.24 -6.37 -1.07
CA HIS A 38 1.15 -5.30 -2.09
C HIS A 38 0.44 -5.74 -3.35
N GLU A 39 0.81 -6.89 -3.91
CA GLU A 39 0.24 -7.38 -5.16
C GLU A 39 -1.29 -7.54 -5.13
N THR A 40 -1.85 -7.79 -3.95
CA THR A 40 -3.31 -7.93 -3.77
C THR A 40 -4.06 -6.59 -3.76
N LEU A 41 -3.34 -5.48 -3.66
CA LEU A 41 -3.89 -4.13 -3.54
C LEU A 41 -3.37 -3.16 -4.60
N VAL A 42 -2.22 -3.47 -5.20
CA VAL A 42 -1.52 -2.67 -6.20
C VAL A 42 -0.98 -3.61 -7.26
N SER A 43 -1.82 -3.95 -8.24
CA SER A 43 -1.43 -4.69 -9.43
C SER A 43 -2.32 -4.30 -10.61
N ALA A 44 -1.84 -4.50 -11.83
CA ALA A 44 -2.63 -4.24 -13.03
C ALA A 44 -3.94 -5.06 -13.02
N SER A 45 -3.87 -6.31 -12.54
CA SER A 45 -5.04 -7.17 -12.36
C SER A 45 -6.02 -6.61 -11.31
N PHE A 46 -5.53 -6.06 -10.20
CA PHE A 46 -6.39 -5.42 -9.20
C PHE A 46 -7.09 -4.18 -9.77
N VAL A 47 -6.37 -3.34 -10.51
CA VAL A 47 -6.96 -2.16 -11.18
C VAL A 47 -8.01 -2.60 -12.20
N HIS A 48 -7.70 -3.61 -13.02
CA HIS A 48 -8.64 -4.18 -13.97
C HIS A 48 -9.89 -4.74 -13.30
N ASP A 49 -9.74 -5.47 -12.20
CA ASP A 49 -10.88 -6.03 -11.45
C ASP A 49 -11.76 -4.95 -10.83
N LEU A 50 -11.15 -3.87 -10.32
CA LEU A 50 -11.91 -2.74 -9.79
C LEU A 50 -12.71 -2.00 -10.87
N LEU A 51 -12.12 -1.89 -12.06
CA LEU A 51 -12.70 -1.13 -13.17
C LEU A 51 -13.58 -1.98 -14.08
N ARG A 52 -13.73 -3.28 -13.83
CA ARG A 52 -14.48 -4.22 -14.67
C ARG A 52 -15.90 -3.76 -14.98
N ASP A 53 -16.60 -3.25 -13.97
CA ASP A 53 -17.99 -2.80 -14.07
C ASP A 53 -18.09 -1.27 -14.26
N HIS A 54 -16.96 -0.58 -14.40
CA HIS A 54 -16.94 0.87 -14.67
C HIS A 54 -17.33 1.12 -16.14
N PRO A 55 -18.06 2.21 -16.47
CA PRO A 55 -18.39 2.55 -17.87
C PRO A 55 -17.20 2.73 -18.81
N MET A 56 -15.98 2.81 -18.27
CA MET A 56 -14.73 2.89 -19.02
C MET A 56 -13.95 1.56 -19.02
N SER A 57 -14.59 0.46 -18.61
CA SER A 57 -14.00 -0.86 -18.71
C SER A 57 -13.79 -1.18 -20.19
N VAL A 58 -12.52 -1.32 -20.60
CA VAL A 58 -12.21 -1.66 -21.98
C VAL A 58 -12.55 -3.13 -22.18
N GLN A 59 -13.42 -3.41 -23.14
CA GLN A 59 -14.05 -4.72 -23.37
C GLN A 59 -13.06 -5.83 -23.81
N ASP A 60 -11.79 -5.50 -24.11
CA ASP A 60 -10.86 -6.39 -24.82
C ASP A 60 -9.57 -6.77 -24.06
N GLY A 61 -9.56 -6.67 -22.73
CA GLY A 61 -8.50 -7.27 -21.90
C GLY A 61 -7.14 -6.57 -21.93
N ALA A 62 -6.97 -5.53 -22.76
CA ALA A 62 -5.92 -4.55 -22.64
C ALA A 62 -6.53 -3.28 -22.03
N PHE A 63 -6.22 -3.01 -20.77
CA PHE A 63 -6.56 -1.74 -20.14
C PHE A 63 -5.38 -0.78 -20.37
N PRO A 64 -5.46 0.18 -21.31
CA PRO A 64 -4.46 1.22 -21.42
C PRO A 64 -4.61 2.14 -20.19
N LEU A 65 -3.95 1.78 -19.09
CA LEU A 65 -4.03 2.53 -17.82
C LEU A 65 -3.69 4.01 -18.04
N ARG A 66 -2.87 4.29 -19.05
CA ARG A 66 -2.54 5.61 -19.58
C ARG A 66 -3.80 6.41 -19.93
N ASP A 67 -4.53 5.98 -20.95
CA ASP A 67 -5.69 6.70 -21.47
C ASP A 67 -6.83 6.75 -20.43
N ALA A 68 -6.93 5.71 -19.61
CA ALA A 68 -7.90 5.69 -18.51
C ALA A 68 -7.58 6.67 -17.37
N ALA A 69 -6.30 6.98 -17.15
CA ALA A 69 -5.88 7.88 -16.09
C ALA A 69 -6.28 9.34 -16.35
N ASP A 70 -6.70 9.71 -17.57
CA ASP A 70 -7.30 11.02 -17.86
C ASP A 70 -8.63 11.23 -17.11
N HIS A 71 -9.31 10.16 -16.71
CA HIS A 71 -10.53 10.26 -15.93
C HIS A 71 -10.22 10.51 -14.44
N PRO A 72 -10.78 11.57 -13.81
CA PRO A 72 -10.40 11.98 -12.45
C PRO A 72 -10.55 10.89 -11.39
N ALA A 73 -11.58 10.03 -11.48
CA ALA A 73 -11.76 8.94 -10.54
C ALA A 73 -10.67 7.86 -10.66
N ILE A 74 -10.21 7.58 -11.89
CA ILE A 74 -9.16 6.60 -12.15
C ILE A 74 -7.82 7.20 -11.76
N ALA A 75 -7.54 8.45 -12.11
CA ALA A 75 -6.34 9.17 -11.67
C ALA A 75 -6.19 9.07 -10.15
N ARG A 76 -7.24 9.41 -9.38
CA ARG A 76 -7.24 9.32 -7.92
C ARG A 76 -6.91 7.92 -7.40
N PHE A 77 -7.50 6.90 -8.02
CA PHE A 77 -7.25 5.51 -7.65
C PHE A 77 -5.81 5.08 -7.95
N VAL A 78 -5.30 5.43 -9.14
CA VAL A 78 -3.92 5.15 -9.55
C VAL A 78 -2.92 5.88 -8.66
N THR A 79 -3.20 7.13 -8.28
CA THR A 79 -2.38 7.86 -7.30
C THR A 79 -2.37 7.17 -5.95
N GLU A 80 -3.51 6.66 -5.46
CA GLU A 80 -3.55 5.92 -4.20
C GLU A 80 -2.79 4.59 -4.27
N ALA A 81 -2.86 3.90 -5.41
CA ALA A 81 -2.04 2.73 -5.69
C ALA A 81 -0.54 3.09 -5.67
N GLY A 82 -0.18 4.24 -6.25
CA GLY A 82 1.16 4.82 -6.22
C GLY A 82 1.64 5.12 -4.80
N ARG A 83 0.80 5.73 -3.95
CA ARG A 83 1.13 5.98 -2.53
C ARG A 83 1.34 4.69 -1.76
N THR A 84 0.49 3.70 -2.00
CA THR A 84 0.60 2.39 -1.36
C THR A 84 1.92 1.72 -1.74
N LEU A 85 2.26 1.66 -3.04
CA LEU A 85 3.56 1.17 -3.51
C LEU A 85 4.73 1.98 -2.94
N GLY A 86 4.60 3.31 -2.98
CA GLY A 86 5.62 4.25 -2.54
C GLY A 86 5.99 4.11 -1.07
N ARG A 87 5.10 3.62 -0.20
CA ARG A 87 5.45 3.29 1.20
C ARG A 87 6.53 2.21 1.29
N ALA A 88 6.41 1.12 0.55
CA ALA A 88 7.45 0.10 0.53
C ALA A 88 8.71 0.56 -0.21
N LEU A 89 8.57 1.39 -1.23
CA LEU A 89 9.73 1.99 -1.89
C LEU A 89 10.47 2.96 -0.97
N ALA A 90 9.79 3.70 -0.09
CA ALA A 90 10.41 4.55 0.91
C ALA A 90 11.26 3.73 1.91
N ASP A 91 10.76 2.55 2.29
CA ASP A 91 11.49 1.58 3.09
C ASP A 91 12.77 1.09 2.39
N VAL A 92 12.69 0.83 1.09
CA VAL A 92 13.85 0.48 0.26
C VAL A 92 14.82 1.65 0.18
N CYS A 93 14.33 2.88 -0.03
CA CYS A 93 15.14 4.08 -0.06
C CYS A 93 15.94 4.26 1.23
N ASN A 94 15.29 4.16 2.39
CA ASN A 94 15.94 4.30 3.69
C ASN A 94 17.02 3.23 3.96
N ARG A 95 16.94 2.07 3.30
CA ARG A 95 17.87 0.95 3.51
C ARG A 95 19.02 0.94 2.52
N LEU A 96 18.76 1.35 1.28
CA LEU A 96 19.71 1.21 0.17
C LEU A 96 20.25 2.54 -0.35
N ASN A 97 19.63 3.67 0.02
CA ASN A 97 19.94 5.01 -0.48
C ASN A 97 20.19 5.05 -2.00
N PRO A 98 19.23 4.60 -2.83
CA PRO A 98 19.40 4.56 -4.27
C PRO A 98 19.31 5.98 -4.86
N SER A 99 20.07 6.24 -5.94
CA SER A 99 19.95 7.48 -6.71
C SER A 99 18.69 7.54 -7.59
N GLY A 100 18.00 6.41 -7.79
CA GLY A 100 16.75 6.42 -8.55
C GLY A 100 15.94 5.13 -8.46
N ILE A 101 14.66 5.30 -8.77
CA ILE A 101 13.65 4.26 -8.92
C ILE A 101 13.10 4.35 -10.33
N VAL A 102 13.06 3.21 -11.01
CA VAL A 102 12.47 3.07 -12.34
C VAL A 102 11.22 2.20 -12.22
N LEU A 103 10.06 2.77 -12.53
CA LEU A 103 8.78 2.08 -12.54
C LEU A 103 8.54 1.48 -13.93
N GLY A 104 8.38 0.16 -13.98
CA GLY A 104 8.11 -0.58 -15.22
C GLY A 104 6.84 -1.43 -15.14
N GLY A 105 6.54 -2.12 -16.24
CA GLY A 105 5.36 -2.98 -16.35
C GLY A 105 4.07 -2.20 -16.63
N GLN A 106 2.93 -2.90 -16.65
CA GLN A 106 1.64 -2.32 -17.04
C GLN A 106 1.14 -1.20 -16.12
N LEU A 107 1.60 -1.17 -14.87
CA LEU A 107 1.26 -0.07 -13.96
C LEU A 107 2.15 1.16 -14.24
N GLY A 108 3.42 0.96 -14.58
CA GLY A 108 4.34 2.04 -14.95
C GLY A 108 4.04 2.73 -16.28
N THR A 109 2.96 2.33 -16.98
CA THR A 109 2.44 3.06 -18.15
C THR A 109 1.34 4.05 -17.77
N ALA A 110 1.01 4.19 -16.49
CA ALA A 110 -0.05 5.06 -16.00
C ALA A 110 0.31 6.56 -15.99
N ASP A 111 1.52 6.91 -16.42
CA ASP A 111 2.07 8.27 -16.41
C ASP A 111 2.01 8.92 -15.00
N ALA A 112 1.86 10.26 -14.99
CA ALA A 112 2.01 11.11 -13.83
C ALA A 112 1.26 10.62 -12.56
N PRO A 113 -0.02 10.18 -12.60
CA PRO A 113 -0.74 9.82 -11.38
C PRO A 113 -0.07 8.75 -10.52
N LEU A 114 0.53 7.71 -11.11
CA LEU A 114 1.22 6.67 -10.33
C LEU A 114 2.53 7.21 -9.76
N VAL A 115 3.31 7.89 -10.60
CA VAL A 115 4.61 8.47 -10.23
C VAL A 115 4.44 9.48 -9.10
N ASP A 116 3.42 10.33 -9.19
CA ASP A 116 3.13 11.36 -8.20
C ASP A 116 2.79 10.71 -6.85
N GLY A 117 1.94 9.70 -6.84
CA GLY A 117 1.64 8.94 -5.63
C GLY A 117 2.89 8.29 -5.01
N VAL A 118 3.77 7.72 -5.84
CA VAL A 118 5.04 7.14 -5.38
C VAL A 118 5.96 8.21 -4.78
N ARG A 119 6.13 9.35 -5.47
CA ARG A 119 6.95 10.47 -5.02
C ARG A 119 6.44 11.05 -3.70
N GLU A 120 5.13 11.26 -3.58
CA GLU A 120 4.50 11.75 -2.34
C GLU A 120 4.80 10.84 -1.15
N ALA A 121 4.71 9.52 -1.34
CA ALA A 121 5.00 8.57 -0.27
C ALA A 121 6.49 8.53 0.07
N ILE A 122 7.40 8.56 -0.92
CA ILE A 122 8.85 8.63 -0.66
C ILE A 122 9.17 9.91 0.13
N GLN A 123 8.66 11.06 -0.30
CA GLN A 123 8.88 12.33 0.37
C GLN A 123 8.39 12.31 1.83
N ARG A 124 7.30 11.57 2.11
CA ARG A 124 6.71 11.49 3.44
C ARG A 124 7.40 10.50 4.37
N TYR A 125 7.87 9.37 3.85
CA TYR A 125 8.28 8.22 4.66
C TYR A 125 9.78 7.92 4.62
N SER A 126 10.53 8.56 3.71
CA SER A 126 11.99 8.45 3.70
C SER A 126 12.66 9.52 4.57
N GLN A 127 13.89 9.26 4.99
CA GLN A 127 14.75 10.28 5.59
C GLN A 127 14.90 11.46 4.59
N PRO A 128 14.85 12.73 5.02
CA PRO A 128 14.74 13.88 4.11
C PRO A 128 15.81 13.94 3.01
N SER A 129 17.08 13.73 3.35
CA SER A 129 18.19 13.76 2.37
C SER A 129 18.11 12.59 1.38
N THR A 130 17.60 11.44 1.82
CA THR A 130 17.34 10.29 0.94
C THR A 130 16.21 10.60 -0.04
N ALA A 131 15.12 11.24 0.44
CA ALA A 131 14.00 11.64 -0.40
C ALA A 131 14.40 12.66 -1.47
N GLU A 132 15.24 13.64 -1.11
CA GLU A 132 15.77 14.64 -2.05
C GLU A 132 16.70 14.02 -3.11
N GLY A 133 17.49 13.01 -2.72
CA GLY A 133 18.50 12.40 -3.59
C GLY A 133 17.98 11.34 -4.57
N VAL A 134 16.72 10.89 -4.43
CA VAL A 134 16.17 9.80 -5.26
C VAL A 134 15.29 10.32 -6.40
N HIS A 135 15.60 9.89 -7.63
CA HIS A 135 14.79 10.22 -8.80
C HIS A 135 13.81 9.10 -9.16
N VAL A 136 12.52 9.41 -9.25
CA VAL A 136 11.49 8.46 -9.74
C VAL A 136 11.23 8.71 -11.22
N LYS A 137 11.42 7.68 -12.05
CA LYS A 137 11.19 7.70 -13.50
C LYS A 137 10.32 6.53 -13.92
N GLU A 138 9.59 6.72 -15.01
CA GLU A 138 8.87 5.63 -15.68
C GLU A 138 9.71 5.01 -16.78
N HIS A 139 9.39 3.78 -17.10
CA HIS A 139 9.97 3.07 -18.23
C HIS A 139 8.87 2.46 -19.09
N HIS A 140 8.67 3.07 -20.26
CA HIS A 140 7.64 2.68 -21.22
C HIS A 140 8.05 1.55 -22.18
N ALA A 141 9.21 0.90 -21.99
CA ALA A 141 9.62 -0.16 -22.91
C ALA A 141 8.83 -1.45 -22.68
N ARG A 142 8.28 -2.01 -23.76
CA ARG A 142 7.85 -3.43 -23.86
C ARG A 142 9.02 -4.41 -23.79
N ALA A 143 10.27 -3.93 -23.77
CA ALA A 143 11.44 -4.76 -23.68
C ALA A 143 11.53 -5.33 -22.27
N SER A 144 11.45 -6.66 -22.15
CA SER A 144 11.87 -7.37 -20.95
C SER A 144 13.26 -6.86 -20.56
N LEU A 145 13.37 -6.18 -19.41
CA LEU A 145 14.65 -6.04 -18.73
C LEU A 145 15.11 -7.47 -18.44
N ARG A 146 15.89 -8.04 -19.35
CA ARG A 146 16.57 -9.30 -19.12
C ARG A 146 17.60 -8.99 -18.06
N ALA A 147 17.26 -9.28 -16.81
CA ALA A 147 18.27 -9.56 -15.82
C ALA A 147 19.08 -10.74 -16.37
N HIS A 148 20.25 -10.46 -16.93
CA HIS A 148 21.25 -11.49 -17.16
C HIS A 148 21.79 -11.90 -15.79
N GLY A 149 21.02 -12.75 -15.10
CA GLY A 149 21.35 -13.42 -13.85
C GLY A 149 20.82 -14.84 -13.96
N GLY A 150 21.73 -15.82 -13.94
CA GLY A 150 21.49 -17.21 -14.29
C GLY A 150 20.51 -17.97 -13.39
N GLY A 151 20.05 -19.10 -13.92
CA GLY A 151 19.49 -20.20 -13.13
C GLY A 151 18.06 -20.01 -12.65
N GLY A 152 17.11 -19.91 -13.59
CA GLY A 152 15.69 -20.07 -13.27
C GLY A 152 15.39 -21.48 -12.72
N GLY A 153 15.28 -21.60 -11.40
CA GLY A 153 14.59 -22.71 -10.77
C GLY A 153 13.11 -22.64 -11.13
N ARG A 154 12.68 -23.43 -12.12
CA ARG A 154 11.26 -23.67 -12.39
C ARG A 154 10.64 -24.31 -11.15
N HIS A 155 9.92 -23.53 -10.35
CA HIS A 155 8.98 -24.11 -9.41
C HIS A 155 7.85 -24.76 -10.21
N PRO A 156 7.53 -26.05 -10.01
CA PRO A 156 6.42 -26.67 -10.71
C PRO A 156 5.13 -25.91 -10.38
N ARG A 157 4.33 -25.62 -11.41
CA ARG A 157 2.95 -25.15 -11.27
C ARG A 157 2.17 -26.24 -10.53
N GLY A 158 2.19 -26.20 -9.21
CA GLY A 158 1.30 -27.01 -8.38
C GLY A 158 -0.12 -26.56 -8.67
N GLY A 159 -0.86 -27.36 -9.45
CA GLY A 159 -2.28 -27.15 -9.66
C GLY A 159 -2.99 -27.16 -8.32
N LEU A 160 -3.63 -26.05 -7.96
CA LEU A 160 -4.52 -26.01 -6.82
C LEU A 160 -5.71 -26.95 -7.10
N PRO A 161 -6.09 -27.84 -6.16
CA PRO A 161 -7.26 -28.67 -6.34
C PRO A 161 -8.51 -27.79 -6.46
N ARG A 162 -9.38 -28.13 -7.41
CA ARG A 162 -10.63 -27.43 -7.69
C ARG A 162 -11.46 -27.30 -6.42
N ARG A 163 -11.91 -26.06 -6.16
CA ARG A 163 -12.70 -25.64 -4.99
C ARG A 163 -13.90 -26.58 -4.78
N ARG A 164 -13.97 -27.23 -3.61
CA ARG A 164 -15.22 -27.69 -3.01
C ARG A 164 -15.58 -26.78 -1.84
N GLY A 165 -16.85 -26.40 -1.79
CA GLY A 165 -17.43 -25.27 -1.06
C GLY A 165 -16.95 -25.07 0.39
N TRP A 166 -16.35 -23.90 0.62
CA TRP A 166 -16.29 -23.31 1.96
C TRP A 166 -17.60 -22.55 2.19
N ARG A 167 -18.58 -23.22 2.80
CA ARG A 167 -19.76 -22.53 3.33
C ARG A 167 -19.30 -21.54 4.40
N ARG A 168 -19.70 -20.27 4.25
CA ARG A 168 -19.52 -19.23 5.26
C ARG A 168 -20.10 -19.72 6.59
N ARG A 169 -19.25 -19.99 7.58
CA ARG A 169 -19.69 -19.91 8.97
C ARG A 169 -19.65 -18.44 9.34
N ALA A 170 -20.82 -17.80 9.34
CA ALA A 170 -21.00 -16.53 10.00
C ALA A 170 -20.61 -16.73 11.47
N ARG A 171 -19.53 -16.08 11.93
CA ARG A 171 -19.27 -16.00 13.36
C ARG A 171 -20.35 -15.10 13.95
N ALA A 172 -21.11 -15.61 14.91
CA ALA A 172 -22.06 -14.84 15.69
C ALA A 172 -21.34 -13.65 16.34
N ARG A 173 -21.98 -12.47 16.33
CA ARG A 173 -21.54 -11.31 17.11
C ARG A 173 -21.69 -11.66 18.60
N PRO A 174 -20.71 -11.36 19.47
CA PRO A 174 -20.94 -11.48 20.90
C PRO A 174 -21.97 -10.43 21.34
N GLU A 175 -22.94 -10.86 22.16
CA GLU A 175 -23.96 -9.98 22.75
C GLU A 175 -23.34 -8.99 23.75
N PRO A 176 -23.94 -7.80 23.94
CA PRO A 176 -23.49 -6.87 24.96
C PRO A 176 -23.78 -7.44 26.35
N SER A 177 -22.73 -7.74 27.10
CA SER A 177 -22.80 -8.11 28.51
C SER A 177 -23.50 -7.01 29.31
N GLY A 178 -24.50 -7.43 30.10
CA GLY A 178 -25.41 -6.57 30.86
C GLY A 178 -24.75 -5.52 31.76
N ARG A 179 -25.52 -4.44 31.97
CA ARG A 179 -25.21 -3.35 32.90
C ARG A 179 -25.12 -3.87 34.34
N PRO A 180 -24.07 -3.57 35.12
CA PRO A 180 -24.12 -3.69 36.56
C PRO A 180 -25.00 -2.59 37.15
N GLY A 181 -25.83 -2.95 38.12
CA GLY A 181 -26.81 -2.07 38.77
C GLY A 181 -26.18 -0.91 39.52
N LEU A 182 -26.94 0.18 39.64
CA LEU A 182 -26.63 1.29 40.54
C LEU A 182 -26.60 0.76 41.98
N THR A 183 -25.44 0.86 42.62
CA THR A 183 -25.35 0.95 44.08
C THR A 183 -24.92 2.36 44.46
N ASP A 184 -25.73 2.94 45.33
CA ASP A 184 -25.59 4.23 46.00
C ASP A 184 -24.20 4.40 46.64
N VAL A 185 -23.50 5.46 46.26
CA VAL A 185 -22.26 5.93 46.90
C VAL A 185 -22.39 7.41 47.18
N GLY A 186 -22.81 7.72 48.42
CA GLY A 186 -22.17 8.68 49.31
C GLY A 186 -21.84 10.07 48.74
N SER A 187 -22.67 11.04 49.13
CA SER A 187 -22.47 12.49 49.06
C SER A 187 -21.02 12.96 49.29
N ALA A 188 -20.43 13.65 48.30
CA ALA A 188 -19.17 14.37 48.45
C ALA A 188 -19.38 15.79 49.01
N PRO A 189 -18.49 16.32 49.87
CA PRO A 189 -18.65 17.66 50.45
C PRO A 189 -18.34 18.77 49.43
N ARG A 190 -19.21 19.79 49.43
CA ARG A 190 -19.07 21.01 48.60
C ARG A 190 -17.79 21.76 48.93
N ARG A 191 -16.85 21.85 47.98
CA ARG A 191 -15.70 22.76 48.07
C ARG A 191 -16.19 24.20 47.88
N ARG A 192 -15.91 25.06 48.88
CA ARG A 192 -16.14 26.51 48.82
C ARG A 192 -15.16 27.13 47.81
N ARG A 193 -15.66 28.01 46.93
CA ARG A 193 -14.81 28.85 46.07
C ARG A 193 -14.07 29.88 46.94
N ALA A 194 -12.77 30.05 46.69
CA ALA A 194 -11.98 31.14 47.25
C ALA A 194 -12.34 32.47 46.56
N PRO A 195 -12.27 33.62 47.26
CA PRO A 195 -12.53 34.93 46.68
C PRO A 195 -11.35 35.40 45.81
N GLU A 196 -11.67 36.09 44.72
CA GLU A 196 -10.73 36.72 43.79
C GLU A 196 -10.25 38.05 44.38
N ASP A 197 -8.94 38.21 44.58
CA ASP A 197 -8.33 39.47 45.00
C ASP A 197 -8.28 40.46 43.84
N ARG A 198 -8.99 41.58 44.01
CA ARG A 198 -8.93 42.77 43.16
C ARG A 198 -7.58 43.47 43.32
N VAL A 199 -6.83 43.58 42.23
CA VAL A 199 -5.70 44.50 42.11
C VAL A 199 -6.23 45.91 41.80
N MET A 200 -5.95 46.86 42.69
CA MET A 200 -6.19 48.31 42.51
C MET A 200 -5.01 48.95 41.75
N PRO A 201 -5.25 49.92 40.84
CA PRO A 201 -4.17 50.71 40.25
C PRO A 201 -3.71 51.85 41.18
N PRO A 202 -2.45 52.31 41.08
CA PRO A 202 -1.97 53.46 41.86
C PRO A 202 -2.47 54.80 41.30
N THR A 203 -2.42 55.78 42.21
CA THR A 203 -2.98 57.16 42.23
C THR A 203 -2.81 58.01 40.98
#